data_AF-A0A3B9BYW8-F1
#
_entry.id   AF-A0A3B9BYW8-F1
#
_cell.length_a   1.000
_cell.length_b   1.000
_cell.length_c   1.000
_cell.angle_alpha   90.00
_cell.angle_beta   90.00
_cell.angle_gamma   90.00
#
_symmetry.space_group_name_H-M   'P 1'
#
loop_
_entity.id
_entity.type
_entity.pdbx_description
1 polymer ?
#
loop_
_entity_poly.entity_id
_entity_poly.type
_entity_poly.pdbx_seq_one_letter_code
_entity_poly.pdbx_strand_id
1 'polypeptide(L)'
;MARKFIYIGGIPLFLMGIWLATKTFSGVSQLPPTSLPKQPTIDSQKILVMGVGDIMLGSNYPSIHLLPPKDGVELLKEATPLLQSADLAFGNLEGVLMTGKGVPKHCQDEKHCYVFKSPDHYVHHLSAAGIDVVSIANNHTGDFGQKGREHTVEVLKKEGLIFAGHIEYPY
;
A
#
# COMPACT_ATOMS: atom_id res chain seq x y z
N MET A 1 -1.39 -29.06 -26.47
CA MET A 1 -1.38 -27.64 -26.89
C MET A 1 -0.03 -27.04 -26.53
N ALA A 2 0.78 -26.73 -27.54
CA ALA A 2 2.09 -26.11 -27.36
C ALA A 2 1.95 -24.58 -27.38
N ARG A 3 2.55 -23.88 -26.41
CA ARG A 3 2.62 -22.41 -26.41
C ARG A 3 3.90 -21.99 -27.15
N LYS A 4 3.70 -21.28 -28.27
CA LYS A 4 4.75 -20.58 -29.03
C LYS A 4 5.22 -19.37 -28.22
N PHE A 5 6.53 -19.23 -28.03
CA PHE A 5 7.15 -17.97 -27.64
C PHE A 5 7.60 -17.23 -28.90
N ILE A 6 7.18 -15.97 -29.02
CA ILE A 6 7.63 -15.03 -30.05
C ILE A 6 8.79 -14.24 -29.45
N TYR A 7 9.97 -14.37 -30.05
CA TYR A 7 11.17 -13.57 -29.79
C TYR A 7 11.20 -12.43 -30.81
N ILE A 8 11.49 -11.19 -30.38
CA ILE A 8 11.83 -10.09 -31.29
C ILE A 8 13.00 -9.27 -30.73
N GLY A 9 14.08 -9.22 -31.52
CA GLY A 9 15.14 -8.19 -31.57
C GLY A 9 16.12 -8.17 -30.39
N GLY A 10 17.44 -8.30 -30.54
CA GLY A 10 18.31 -8.15 -31.71
C GLY A 10 19.51 -7.30 -31.27
N ILE A 11 20.65 -7.94 -30.97
CA ILE A 11 21.95 -7.27 -30.80
C ILE A 11 22.99 -8.13 -31.53
N PRO A 12 23.85 -7.55 -32.40
CA PRO A 12 24.77 -8.33 -33.21
C PRO A 12 25.90 -8.91 -32.35
N LEU A 13 26.10 -10.23 -32.45
CA LEU A 13 27.25 -10.93 -31.88
C LEU A 13 28.52 -10.58 -32.69
N PHE A 14 29.49 -9.93 -32.06
CA PHE A 14 30.88 -9.91 -32.52
C PHE A 14 31.50 -11.29 -32.25
N LEU A 15 31.84 -12.02 -33.32
CA LEU A 15 32.68 -13.22 -33.23
C LEU A 15 34.15 -12.80 -33.20
N MET A 16 34.74 -12.74 -32.01
CA MET A 16 36.18 -12.62 -31.83
C MET A 16 36.69 -13.99 -31.37
N GLY A 17 37.39 -14.70 -32.26
CA GLY A 17 37.97 -16.02 -31.97
C GLY A 17 39.05 -15.90 -30.89
N ILE A 18 38.87 -16.61 -29.79
CA ILE A 18 39.89 -16.76 -28.75
C ILE A 18 40.67 -18.04 -29.04
N TRP A 19 41.95 -17.88 -29.35
CA TRP A 19 42.92 -18.96 -29.45
C TRP A 19 43.34 -19.35 -28.01
N LEU A 20 42.89 -20.51 -27.52
CA LEU A 20 43.36 -21.03 -26.23
C LEU A 20 44.76 -21.65 -26.40
N ALA A 21 45.79 -20.92 -26.00
CA ALA A 21 47.09 -21.50 -25.69
C ALA A 21 47.05 -22.07 -24.27
N THR A 22 46.99 -23.39 -24.13
CA THR A 22 47.12 -24.06 -22.83
C THR A 22 48.60 -24.10 -22.43
N LYS A 23 49.05 -23.17 -21.60
CA LYS A 23 50.27 -23.37 -20.81
C LYS A 23 49.90 -24.09 -19.53
N THR A 24 50.34 -25.34 -19.41
CA THR A 24 50.32 -26.08 -18.15
C THR A 24 51.33 -25.45 -17.19
N PHE A 25 50.84 -24.81 -16.13
CA PHE A 25 51.67 -24.32 -15.04
C PHE A 25 51.68 -25.38 -13.94
N SER A 26 52.77 -26.15 -13.87
CA SER A 26 53.03 -27.08 -12.77
C SER A 26 53.77 -26.32 -11.67
N GLY A 27 53.05 -25.85 -10.64
CA GLY A 27 53.67 -25.25 -9.48
C GLY A 27 52.76 -24.33 -8.68
N VAL A 28 51.92 -24.89 -7.82
CA VAL A 28 51.34 -24.17 -6.69
C VAL A 28 51.71 -24.94 -5.44
N SER A 29 52.70 -24.46 -4.68
CA SER A 29 52.91 -24.93 -3.32
C SER A 29 51.74 -24.45 -2.47
N GLN A 30 51.10 -25.35 -1.75
CA GLN A 30 49.99 -25.01 -0.86
C GLN A 30 50.45 -23.98 0.18
N LEU A 31 49.92 -22.76 0.10
CA LEU A 31 50.02 -21.79 1.18
C LEU A 31 49.22 -22.32 2.39
N PRO A 32 49.66 -22.03 3.63
CA PRO A 32 48.91 -22.42 4.83
C PRO A 32 47.50 -21.83 4.77
N PRO A 33 46.49 -22.51 5.35
CA PRO A 33 45.11 -22.03 5.33
C PRO A 33 45.01 -20.72 6.12
N THR A 34 45.01 -19.60 5.40
CA THR A 34 44.68 -18.29 5.96
C THR A 34 43.23 -18.36 6.44
N SER A 35 43.01 -18.23 7.74
CA SER A 35 41.65 -18.15 8.29
C SER A 35 40.98 -16.91 7.68
N LEU A 36 39.93 -17.14 6.89
CA LEU A 36 39.15 -16.06 6.31
C LEU A 36 38.65 -15.15 7.45
N PRO A 37 38.71 -13.81 7.29
CA PRO A 37 38.17 -12.91 8.29
C PRO A 37 36.70 -13.26 8.55
N LYS A 38 36.35 -13.43 9.83
CA LYS A 38 34.98 -13.73 10.27
C LYS A 38 34.07 -12.64 9.72
N GLN A 39 33.22 -13.01 8.77
CA GLN A 39 32.30 -12.10 8.10
C GLN A 39 31.44 -11.42 9.16
N PRO A 40 31.26 -10.08 9.11
CA PRO A 40 30.47 -9.38 10.11
C PRO A 40 29.06 -9.96 10.12
N THR A 41 28.62 -10.44 11.27
CA THR A 41 27.25 -10.89 11.49
C THR A 41 26.38 -9.64 11.44
N ILE A 42 25.77 -9.36 10.29
CA ILE A 42 24.66 -8.41 10.19
C ILE A 42 23.56 -9.00 11.06
N ASP A 43 23.29 -8.38 12.21
CA ASP A 43 22.06 -8.63 12.95
C ASP A 43 20.91 -8.12 12.08
N SER A 44 20.29 -9.02 11.31
CA SER A 44 19.22 -8.65 10.40
C SER A 44 17.95 -8.44 11.23
N GLN A 45 17.78 -7.24 11.80
CA GLN A 45 16.48 -6.80 12.26
C GLN A 45 15.54 -6.82 11.06
N LYS A 46 14.55 -7.71 11.11
CA LYS A 46 13.50 -7.80 10.10
C LYS A 46 12.36 -6.89 10.55
N ILE A 47 11.86 -6.08 9.63
CA ILE A 47 10.67 -5.25 9.83
C ILE A 47 9.54 -5.88 9.01
N LEU A 48 8.40 -6.14 9.64
CA LEU A 48 7.18 -6.60 9.00
C LEU A 48 6.30 -5.40 8.65
N VAL A 49 6.17 -5.14 7.35
CA VAL A 49 5.25 -4.13 6.83
C VAL A 49 4.05 -4.83 6.23
N MET A 50 2.83 -4.38 6.57
CA MET A 50 1.59 -4.83 5.95
C MET A 50 0.90 -3.69 5.22
N GLY A 51 0.40 -3.98 4.03
CA GLY A 51 -0.37 -3.04 3.22
C GLY A 51 -1.71 -3.64 2.87
N VAL A 52 -2.78 -2.88 3.06
CA VAL A 52 -4.11 -3.20 2.53
C VAL A 52 -4.46 -2.23 1.40
N GLY A 53 -5.36 -2.67 0.51
CA GLY A 53 -5.86 -1.84 -0.57
C GLY A 53 -6.90 -0.83 -0.08
N ASP A 54 -7.89 -0.58 -0.92
CA ASP A 54 -8.96 0.37 -0.67
C ASP A 54 -9.82 -0.05 0.53
N ILE A 55 -9.88 0.81 1.54
CA ILE A 55 -10.68 0.64 2.74
C ILE A 55 -11.97 1.42 2.55
N MET A 56 -13.03 0.67 2.23
CA MET A 56 -14.39 1.19 2.14
C MET A 56 -15.24 0.65 3.30
N LEU A 57 -15.39 1.44 4.36
CA LEU A 57 -16.11 1.05 5.59
C LEU A 57 -17.64 1.18 5.48
N GLY A 58 -18.16 1.58 4.32
CA GLY A 58 -19.57 1.87 4.09
C GLY A 58 -19.84 3.35 3.87
N SER A 59 -21.02 3.69 3.34
CA SER A 59 -21.39 5.07 2.99
C SER A 59 -22.65 5.50 3.75
N ASN A 60 -22.65 6.70 4.31
CA ASN A 60 -23.84 7.35 4.85
C ASN A 60 -24.55 8.23 3.79
N TYR A 61 -24.18 8.08 2.52
CA TYR A 61 -24.75 8.77 1.38
C TYR A 61 -25.12 7.78 0.25
N PRO A 62 -26.26 7.96 -0.44
CA PRO A 62 -27.31 8.94 -0.16
C PRO A 62 -28.18 8.59 1.05
N SER A 63 -27.95 7.42 1.67
CA SER A 63 -28.74 6.91 2.79
C SER A 63 -27.87 6.26 3.85
N ILE A 64 -28.21 6.46 5.12
CA ILE A 64 -27.56 5.81 6.27
C ILE A 64 -27.73 4.29 6.28
N HIS A 65 -28.70 3.76 5.54
CA HIS A 65 -28.95 2.32 5.44
C HIS A 65 -27.89 1.56 4.64
N LEU A 66 -26.97 2.29 3.99
CA LEU A 66 -25.81 1.72 3.30
C LEU A 66 -24.62 1.50 4.25
N LEU A 67 -24.75 1.87 5.52
CA LEU A 67 -23.76 1.56 6.54
C LEU A 67 -23.86 0.10 6.98
N PRO A 68 -22.72 -0.53 7.34
CA PRO A 68 -22.70 -1.87 7.89
C PRO A 68 -23.54 -1.97 9.19
N PRO A 69 -24.04 -3.16 9.52
CA PRO A 69 -24.70 -3.39 10.80
C PRO A 69 -23.73 -3.18 11.97
N LYS A 70 -24.28 -2.97 13.17
CA LYS A 70 -23.51 -2.75 14.40
C LYS A 70 -22.46 -1.64 14.26
N ASP A 71 -22.76 -0.62 13.46
CA ASP A 71 -21.91 0.54 13.27
C ASP A 71 -20.50 0.21 12.73
N GLY A 72 -20.35 -0.92 12.05
CA GLY A 72 -19.08 -1.31 11.41
C GLY A 72 -18.04 -1.97 12.32
N VAL A 73 -18.34 -2.20 13.61
CA VAL A 73 -17.40 -2.76 14.60
C VAL A 73 -16.77 -4.10 14.17
N GLU A 74 -17.48 -4.89 13.36
CA GLU A 74 -16.99 -6.20 12.92
C GLU A 74 -16.28 -6.17 11.56
N LEU A 75 -16.21 -5.02 10.86
CA LEU A 75 -15.73 -4.94 9.47
C LEU A 75 -14.29 -5.44 9.30
N LEU A 76 -13.41 -5.05 10.22
CA LEU A 76 -11.98 -5.32 10.12
C LEU A 76 -11.54 -6.46 11.04
N LYS A 77 -12.45 -7.07 11.81
CA LYS A 77 -12.15 -8.01 12.88
C LYS A 77 -11.24 -9.17 12.47
N GLU A 78 -11.50 -9.75 11.30
CA GLU A 78 -10.70 -10.89 10.82
C GLU A 78 -9.30 -10.47 10.35
N ALA A 79 -9.12 -9.22 9.92
CA ALA A 79 -7.84 -8.65 9.53
C ALA A 79 -7.05 -8.09 10.73
N THR A 80 -7.74 -7.66 11.80
CA THR A 80 -7.13 -7.00 12.97
C THR A 80 -5.95 -7.77 13.57
N PRO A 81 -6.02 -9.09 13.84
CA PRO A 81 -4.87 -9.82 14.40
C PRO A 81 -3.65 -9.83 13.47
N LEU A 82 -3.85 -9.77 12.15
CA LEU A 82 -2.76 -9.71 11.18
C LEU A 82 -2.15 -8.31 11.16
N LEU A 83 -2.98 -7.27 11.03
CA LEU A 83 -2.53 -5.88 10.98
C LEU A 83 -1.78 -5.49 12.26
N GLN A 84 -2.31 -5.84 13.43
CA GLN A 84 -1.66 -5.59 14.73
C GLN A 84 -0.36 -6.37 14.94
N SER A 85 -0.08 -7.41 14.14
CA SER A 85 1.19 -8.16 14.22
C SER A 85 2.32 -7.51 13.42
N ALA A 86 2.02 -6.51 12.58
CA ALA A 86 3.00 -5.78 11.79
C ALA A 86 3.73 -4.73 12.64
N ASP A 87 4.98 -4.42 12.27
CA ASP A 87 5.69 -3.26 12.80
C ASP A 87 5.16 -1.94 12.19
N LEU A 88 4.55 -2.04 11.01
CA LEU A 88 3.89 -0.94 10.30
C LEU A 88 2.78 -1.48 9.40
N ALA A 89 1.56 -0.99 9.57
CA ALA A 89 0.43 -1.28 8.70
C ALA A 89 -0.09 -0.02 8.01
N PHE A 90 -0.25 -0.08 6.69
CA PHE A 90 -0.83 1.02 5.91
C PHE A 90 -2.03 0.58 5.08
N GLY A 91 -2.94 1.52 4.80
CA GLY A 91 -4.10 1.28 3.94
C GLY A 91 -4.39 2.44 2.99
N ASN A 92 -5.33 2.26 2.05
CA ASN A 92 -5.80 3.33 1.17
C ASN A 92 -7.24 3.69 1.55
N LEU A 93 -7.49 4.86 2.11
CA LEU A 93 -8.83 5.30 2.46
C LEU A 93 -9.59 5.65 1.17
N GLU A 94 -10.65 4.91 0.88
CA GLU A 94 -11.38 5.03 -0.38
C GLU A 94 -12.13 6.37 -0.46
N GLY A 95 -13.04 6.61 0.48
CA GLY A 95 -13.92 7.79 0.49
C GLY A 95 -13.53 8.89 1.46
N VAL A 96 -14.43 9.84 1.66
CA VAL A 96 -14.26 10.88 2.70
C VAL A 96 -14.82 10.39 4.04
N LEU A 97 -14.20 10.80 5.14
CA LEU A 97 -14.79 10.71 6.48
C LEU A 97 -15.57 11.99 6.72
N MET A 98 -16.91 11.94 6.76
CA MET A 98 -17.80 13.09 6.98
C MET A 98 -19.24 12.69 7.39
N THR A 99 -19.63 12.93 8.64
CA THR A 99 -21.01 12.75 9.16
C THR A 99 -21.96 13.85 8.66
N GLY A 100 -21.46 15.08 8.53
CA GLY A 100 -22.27 16.26 8.18
C GLY A 100 -22.79 16.30 6.74
N LYS A 101 -23.51 17.38 6.44
CA LYS A 101 -23.95 17.71 5.07
C LYS A 101 -22.78 18.18 4.21
N GLY A 102 -22.73 17.70 2.98
CA GLY A 102 -21.81 18.14 1.94
C GLY A 102 -22.47 18.08 0.57
N VAL A 103 -21.83 18.70 -0.42
CA VAL A 103 -22.28 18.65 -1.82
C VAL A 103 -21.54 17.50 -2.49
N PRO A 104 -22.23 16.46 -2.96
CA PRO A 104 -21.60 15.34 -3.65
C PRO A 104 -21.07 15.81 -5.01
N LYS A 105 -20.08 15.10 -5.55
CA LYS A 105 -19.62 15.28 -6.93
C LYS A 105 -20.79 15.12 -7.91
N HIS A 106 -20.70 15.83 -9.03
CA HIS A 106 -21.63 15.63 -10.12
C HIS A 106 -21.21 14.42 -10.95
N CYS A 107 -22.18 13.56 -11.27
CA CYS A 107 -22.01 12.42 -12.15
C CYS A 107 -22.88 12.60 -13.40
N GLN A 108 -22.35 12.21 -14.56
CA GLN A 108 -23.09 12.28 -15.83
C GLN A 108 -24.25 11.25 -15.87
N ASP A 109 -24.03 10.06 -15.30
CA ASP A 109 -25.06 9.05 -15.11
C ASP A 109 -25.26 8.79 -13.62
N GLU A 110 -26.39 9.25 -13.09
CA GLU A 110 -26.74 9.09 -11.67
C GLU A 110 -26.90 7.61 -11.28
N LYS A 111 -27.23 6.72 -12.21
CA LYS A 111 -27.41 5.29 -11.92
C LYS A 111 -26.09 4.56 -11.65
N HIS A 112 -24.98 5.13 -12.09
CA HIS A 112 -23.62 4.59 -11.89
C HIS A 112 -22.74 5.56 -11.10
N CYS A 113 -23.36 6.44 -10.31
CA CYS A 113 -22.67 7.44 -9.50
C CYS A 113 -22.35 6.89 -8.10
N TYR A 114 -21.16 6.33 -7.94
CA TYR A 114 -20.66 5.91 -6.63
C TYR A 114 -20.06 7.11 -5.88
N VAL A 115 -20.63 7.37 -4.70
CA VAL A 115 -20.27 8.48 -3.82
C VAL A 115 -20.03 7.94 -2.42
N PHE A 116 -18.78 8.03 -1.95
CA PHE A 116 -18.34 7.38 -0.72
C PHE A 116 -18.08 8.41 0.38
N LYS A 117 -18.88 8.30 1.45
CA LYS A 117 -18.79 9.13 2.64
C LYS A 117 -19.09 8.32 3.88
N SER A 118 -18.06 7.98 4.65
CA SER A 118 -18.23 7.27 5.92
C SER A 118 -18.42 8.27 7.07
N PRO A 119 -19.08 7.92 8.18
CA PRO A 119 -19.16 8.77 9.37
C PRO A 119 -17.79 9.11 9.95
N ASP A 120 -17.66 10.28 10.59
CA ASP A 120 -16.40 10.75 11.20
C ASP A 120 -15.79 9.70 12.14
N HIS A 121 -16.64 9.09 12.99
CA HIS A 121 -16.22 8.14 14.01
C HIS A 121 -15.73 6.80 13.43
N TYR A 122 -15.86 6.56 12.12
CA TYR A 122 -15.32 5.34 11.49
C TYR A 122 -13.79 5.36 11.42
N VAL A 123 -13.15 6.52 11.65
CA VAL A 123 -11.71 6.60 11.82
C VAL A 123 -11.21 5.70 12.97
N HIS A 124 -12.02 5.52 14.02
CA HIS A 124 -11.69 4.64 15.15
C HIS A 124 -11.59 3.17 14.75
N HIS A 125 -12.32 2.74 13.71
CA HIS A 125 -12.22 1.37 13.21
C HIS A 125 -10.86 1.13 12.56
N LEU A 126 -10.28 2.15 11.91
CA LEU A 126 -8.95 2.06 11.30
C LEU A 126 -7.86 1.92 12.37
N SER A 127 -7.86 2.82 13.36
CA SER A 127 -6.88 2.81 14.45
C SER A 127 -7.01 1.55 15.31
N ALA A 128 -8.24 1.14 15.66
CA ALA A 128 -8.48 -0.08 16.43
C ALA A 128 -8.05 -1.36 15.68
N ALA A 129 -8.14 -1.38 14.35
CA ALA A 129 -7.66 -2.48 13.54
C ALA A 129 -6.13 -2.58 13.46
N GLY A 130 -5.40 -1.58 13.96
CA GLY A 130 -3.95 -1.52 13.91
C GLY A 130 -3.40 -0.93 12.62
N ILE A 131 -4.15 -0.09 11.91
CA ILE A 131 -3.61 0.72 10.81
C ILE A 131 -2.83 1.89 11.41
N ASP A 132 -1.61 2.13 10.94
CA ASP A 132 -0.76 3.24 11.36
C ASP A 132 -0.83 4.42 10.39
N VAL A 133 -0.90 4.12 9.08
CA VAL A 133 -0.83 5.11 8.00
C VAL A 133 -1.94 4.88 6.98
N VAL A 134 -2.62 5.94 6.54
CA VAL A 134 -3.56 5.85 5.41
C VAL A 134 -3.17 6.75 4.25
N SER A 135 -3.17 6.20 3.03
CA SER A 135 -3.23 7.01 1.82
C SER A 135 -4.63 7.61 1.70
N ILE A 136 -4.71 8.90 1.41
CA ILE A 136 -5.95 9.60 1.01
C ILE A 136 -5.88 10.08 -0.45
N ALA A 137 -4.87 9.64 -1.20
CA ALA A 137 -4.74 9.86 -2.65
C ALA A 137 -5.60 8.86 -3.44
N ASN A 138 -6.89 8.83 -3.15
CA ASN A 138 -7.85 7.94 -3.78
C ASN A 138 -8.73 8.70 -4.79
N ASN A 139 -9.26 8.03 -5.82
CA ASN A 139 -10.18 8.61 -6.79
C ASN A 139 -11.51 9.09 -6.16
N HIS A 140 -11.88 8.57 -4.98
CA HIS A 140 -13.06 8.99 -4.22
C HIS A 140 -12.77 10.02 -3.11
N THR A 141 -11.50 10.44 -2.92
CA THR A 141 -11.11 11.50 -1.96
C THR A 141 -11.83 12.83 -2.25
N GLY A 142 -12.24 13.05 -3.50
CA GLY A 142 -12.92 14.26 -3.96
C GLY A 142 -14.45 14.17 -4.02
N ASP A 143 -15.06 13.10 -3.50
CA ASP A 143 -16.50 12.86 -3.67
C ASP A 143 -17.39 13.93 -3.04
N PHE A 144 -16.87 14.67 -2.05
CA PHE A 144 -17.53 15.83 -1.44
C PHE A 144 -16.70 17.11 -1.59
N GLY A 145 -15.90 17.17 -2.67
CA GLY A 145 -15.07 18.32 -3.01
C GLY A 145 -14.01 18.65 -1.95
N GLN A 146 -13.57 19.91 -1.94
CA GLN A 146 -12.53 20.39 -1.03
C GLN A 146 -12.96 20.25 0.44
N LYS A 147 -14.22 20.53 0.75
CA LYS A 147 -14.77 20.41 2.11
C LYS A 147 -14.67 18.98 2.65
N GLY A 148 -14.99 17.98 1.82
CA GLY A 148 -14.88 16.57 2.20
C GLY A 148 -13.43 16.17 2.47
N ARG A 149 -12.50 16.63 1.62
CA ARG A 149 -11.06 16.41 1.83
C ARG A 149 -10.58 17.01 3.13
N GLU A 150 -10.76 18.31 3.34
CA GLU A 150 -10.34 19.03 4.54
C GLU A 150 -10.93 18.43 5.82
N HIS A 151 -12.21 18.05 5.81
CA HIS A 151 -12.83 17.40 6.97
C HIS A 151 -12.21 16.02 7.24
N THR A 152 -11.88 15.25 6.21
CA THR A 152 -11.18 13.95 6.36
C THR A 152 -9.81 14.14 7.02
N VAL A 153 -9.05 15.16 6.62
CA VAL A 153 -7.77 15.55 7.26
C VAL A 153 -7.97 15.83 8.75
N GLU A 154 -8.99 16.62 9.08
CA GLU A 154 -9.25 16.99 10.46
C GLU A 154 -9.59 15.77 11.32
N VAL A 155 -10.39 14.85 10.79
CA VAL A 155 -10.76 13.62 11.47
C VAL A 155 -9.52 12.74 11.71
N LEU A 156 -8.68 12.56 10.70
CA LEU A 156 -7.42 11.79 10.81
C LEU A 156 -6.45 12.41 11.82
N LYS A 157 -6.26 13.74 11.79
CA LYS A 157 -5.43 14.47 12.76
C LYS A 157 -5.95 14.36 14.19
N LYS A 158 -7.27 14.42 14.39
CA LYS A 158 -7.90 14.29 15.72
C LYS A 158 -7.72 12.89 16.29
N GLU A 159 -7.75 11.87 15.45
CA GLU A 159 -7.47 10.48 15.85
C GLU A 159 -5.98 10.22 16.10
N GLY A 160 -5.10 11.02 15.49
CA GLY A 160 -3.66 10.78 15.52
C GLY A 160 -3.19 9.75 14.50
N LEU A 161 -4.03 9.43 13.50
CA LEU A 161 -3.67 8.53 12.41
C LEU A 161 -2.77 9.27 11.42
N ILE A 162 -1.64 8.67 11.03
CA ILE A 162 -0.75 9.25 10.02
C ILE A 162 -1.40 9.05 8.66
N PHE A 163 -1.19 9.99 7.74
CA PHE A 163 -1.77 9.91 6.42
C PHE A 163 -0.85 10.51 5.35
N ALA A 164 -1.17 10.25 4.08
CA ALA A 164 -0.55 10.94 2.95
C ALA A 164 -1.47 11.03 1.72
N GLY A 165 -1.42 12.13 0.97
CA GLY A 165 -2.12 12.22 -0.32
C GLY A 165 -1.89 13.49 -1.15
N HIS A 166 -2.85 13.81 -2.04
CA HIS A 166 -2.77 14.89 -3.05
C HIS A 166 -2.97 16.31 -2.47
N ILE A 167 -2.63 17.40 -3.15
CA ILE A 167 -1.29 17.85 -3.58
C ILE A 167 -1.15 19.28 -3.04
N GLU A 168 -0.57 19.45 -1.87
CA GLU A 168 0.42 20.51 -1.61
C GLU A 168 1.55 19.94 -0.72
N TYR A 169 1.71 18.59 -0.76
CA TYR A 169 2.47 17.72 0.15
C TYR A 169 1.70 17.26 1.41
N PRO A 170 1.98 16.03 1.84
CA PRO A 170 1.00 15.06 2.28
C PRO A 170 0.43 15.47 3.63
N TYR A 171 -0.88 15.63 3.64
CA TYR A 171 -1.64 15.23 4.79
C TYR A 171 -2.25 13.90 4.38
#